data_AF-A0A4W5JF03-F1
#
_entry.id   AF-A0A4W5JF03-F1
#
_cell.length_a   1.000
_cell.length_b   1.000
_cell.length_c   1.000
_cell.angle_alpha   90.00
_cell.angle_beta   90.00
_cell.angle_gamma   90.00
#
_symmetry.space_group_name_H-M   'P 1'
#
loop_
_entity.id
_entity.type
_entity.pdbx_description
1 polymer ?
#
loop_
_entity_poly.entity_id
_entity_poly.type
_entity_poly.pdbx_seq_one_letter_code
_entity_poly.pdbx_strand_id
1 'polypeptide(L)'
;MDLFKDSWEKQVRVLTDAVDDITSIDDFLCVSENHILEDVNKCVIALQEKDVDGLDRTAGAIRGRAARVVHVVTCEMDNYEPGVYTEKVLEATKLLTNTVMPRFTEQVEAAVEALSANPTLPVDENEFIDASRLVYDGVRDIRKAVLMIRVSVHTRHFVVHY
;
A
#
# COMPACT_ATOMS: atom_id res chain seq x y z
N MET A 1 -29.92 10.13 -7.93
CA MET A 1 -28.89 9.11 -8.21
C MET A 1 -27.83 9.11 -7.11
N ASP A 2 -27.42 10.30 -6.66
CA ASP A 2 -26.42 10.49 -5.60
C ASP A 2 -26.78 9.82 -4.27
N LEU A 3 -28.04 9.94 -3.80
CA LEU A 3 -28.48 9.26 -2.58
C LEU A 3 -28.27 7.74 -2.58
N PHE A 4 -28.47 7.09 -3.74
CA PHE A 4 -28.24 5.65 -3.88
C PHE A 4 -26.75 5.32 -3.99
N LYS A 5 -25.97 6.17 -4.65
CA LYS A 5 -24.51 6.06 -4.72
C LYS A 5 -23.89 6.14 -3.32
N ASP A 6 -24.25 7.16 -2.54
CA ASP A 6 -23.71 7.38 -1.19
C ASP A 6 -24.11 6.23 -0.25
N SER A 7 -25.36 5.77 -0.35
CA SER A 7 -25.85 4.64 0.43
C SER A 7 -25.12 3.34 0.08
N TRP A 8 -24.85 3.11 -1.21
CA TRP A 8 -24.09 1.97 -1.68
C TRP A 8 -22.64 2.00 -1.20
N GLU A 9 -21.94 3.12 -1.37
CA GLU A 9 -20.55 3.30 -0.90
C GLU A 9 -20.45 3.08 0.61
N LYS A 10 -21.41 3.60 1.38
CA LYS A 10 -21.48 3.36 2.82
C LYS A 10 -21.67 1.88 3.15
N GLN A 11 -22.57 1.18 2.46
CA GLN A 11 -22.85 -0.22 2.75
C GLN A 11 -21.67 -1.14 2.37
N VAL A 12 -20.97 -0.83 1.28
CA VAL A 12 -19.74 -1.52 0.90
C VAL A 12 -18.66 -1.33 1.96
N ARG A 13 -18.48 -0.11 2.48
CA ARG A 13 -17.53 0.16 3.58
C ARG A 13 -17.86 -0.66 4.84
N VAL A 14 -19.13 -0.65 5.26
CA VAL A 14 -19.56 -1.45 6.42
C VAL A 14 -19.24 -2.94 6.23
N LEU A 15 -19.45 -3.48 5.03
CA LEU A 15 -19.13 -4.87 4.74
C LEU A 15 -17.61 -5.13 4.77
N THR A 16 -16.79 -4.25 4.19
CA THR A 16 -15.34 -4.43 4.17
C THR A 16 -14.73 -4.35 5.56
N ASP A 17 -15.21 -3.44 6.40
CA ASP A 17 -14.75 -3.29 7.78
C ASP A 17 -15.10 -4.54 8.60
N ALA A 18 -16.33 -5.06 8.43
CA ALA A 18 -16.74 -6.30 9.08
C ALA A 18 -15.93 -7.54 8.63
N VAL A 19 -15.45 -7.56 7.38
CA VAL A 19 -14.55 -8.61 6.89
C VAL A 19 -13.14 -8.46 7.46
N ASP A 20 -12.66 -7.23 7.65
CA ASP A 20 -11.37 -6.99 8.29
C ASP A 20 -11.37 -7.44 9.75
N ASP A 21 -12.45 -7.21 10.50
CA ASP A 21 -12.57 -7.61 11.91
C ASP A 21 -12.39 -9.11 12.15
N ILE A 22 -12.72 -9.95 11.15
CA ILE A 22 -12.57 -11.42 11.24
C ILE A 22 -11.31 -11.93 10.56
N THR A 23 -10.54 -11.06 9.91
CA THR A 23 -9.33 -11.43 9.17
C THR A 23 -8.10 -10.97 9.95
N SER A 24 -7.10 -11.85 10.11
CA SER A 24 -5.85 -11.46 10.76
C SER A 24 -5.13 -10.39 9.95
N ILE A 25 -4.73 -9.29 10.61
CA ILE A 25 -3.93 -8.25 9.95
C ILE A 25 -2.60 -8.79 9.39
N ASP A 26 -2.02 -9.83 10.00
CA ASP A 26 -0.78 -10.44 9.50
C ASP A 26 -1.00 -11.13 8.15
N ASP A 27 -2.09 -11.91 8.02
CA ASP A 27 -2.45 -12.57 6.77
C ASP A 27 -2.78 -11.55 5.68
N PHE A 28 -3.56 -10.51 6.04
CA PHE A 28 -3.88 -9.40 5.14
C PHE A 28 -2.62 -8.70 4.63
N LEU A 29 -1.67 -8.34 5.51
CA LEU A 29 -0.44 -7.65 5.13
C LEU A 29 0.50 -8.54 4.31
N CYS A 30 0.61 -9.82 4.65
CA CYS A 30 1.40 -10.79 3.90
C CYS A 30 0.89 -10.93 2.45
N VAL A 31 -0.42 -11.09 2.28
CA VAL A 31 -1.04 -11.18 0.94
C VAL A 31 -0.94 -9.86 0.18
N SER A 32 -1.12 -8.73 0.87
CA SER A 32 -1.01 -7.40 0.26
C SER A 32 0.41 -7.11 -0.23
N GLU A 33 1.43 -7.44 0.55
CA GLU A 33 2.84 -7.32 0.15
C GLU A 33 3.14 -8.12 -1.13
N ASN A 34 2.67 -9.38 -1.20
CA ASN A 34 2.86 -10.22 -2.39
C ASN A 34 2.17 -9.64 -3.63
N HIS A 35 0.93 -9.17 -3.50
CA HIS A 35 0.22 -8.56 -4.62
C HIS A 35 0.85 -7.24 -5.07
N ILE A 36 1.35 -6.42 -4.13
CA ILE A 36 2.09 -5.19 -4.49
C ILE A 36 3.35 -5.54 -5.28
N LEU A 37 4.11 -6.55 -4.87
CA LEU A 37 5.28 -7.01 -5.63
C LEU A 37 4.90 -7.48 -7.04
N GLU A 38 3.84 -8.27 -7.15
CA GLU A 38 3.34 -8.75 -8.45
C GLU A 38 2.89 -7.58 -9.35
N ASP A 39 2.12 -6.64 -8.80
CA ASP A 39 1.62 -5.49 -9.54
C ASP A 39 2.76 -4.54 -9.94
N VAL A 40 3.75 -4.32 -9.08
CA VAL A 40 4.98 -3.54 -9.40
C VAL A 40 5.73 -4.17 -10.56
N ASN A 41 5.93 -5.50 -10.55
CA ASN A 41 6.61 -6.19 -11.65
C ASN A 41 5.83 -6.04 -12.97
N LYS A 42 4.50 -6.18 -12.94
CA LYS A 42 3.65 -5.97 -14.13
C LYS A 42 3.71 -4.53 -14.62
N CYS A 43 3.76 -3.56 -13.71
CA CYS A 43 3.85 -2.13 -14.03
C CYS A 43 5.17 -1.80 -14.76
N VAL A 44 6.29 -2.36 -14.28
CA VAL A 44 7.60 -2.22 -14.94
C VAL A 44 7.62 -2.90 -16.31
N ILE A 45 7.02 -4.08 -16.45
CA ILE A 45 6.91 -4.77 -17.75
C ILE A 45 6.08 -3.93 -18.73
N ALA A 46 4.94 -3.39 -18.29
CA ALA A 46 4.10 -2.54 -19.13
C ALA A 46 4.85 -1.29 -19.64
N LEU A 47 5.70 -0.69 -18.80
CA LEU A 47 6.58 0.40 -19.22
C LEU A 47 7.54 -0.03 -20.33
N GLN A 48 8.22 -1.17 -20.16
CA GLN A 48 9.19 -1.70 -21.13
C GLN A 48 8.55 -2.08 -22.47
N GLU A 49 7.32 -2.59 -22.42
CA GLU A 49 6.52 -2.95 -23.60
C GLU A 49 5.84 -1.72 -24.24
N LYS A 50 5.95 -0.54 -23.62
CA LYS A 50 5.26 0.70 -24.02
C LYS A 50 3.74 0.56 -24.04
N ASP A 51 3.20 -0.30 -23.18
CA ASP A 51 1.77 -0.52 -23.00
C ASP A 51 1.21 0.51 -22.00
N VAL A 52 0.73 1.64 -22.53
CA VAL A 52 0.16 2.74 -21.73
C VAL A 52 -1.08 2.29 -20.96
N ASP A 53 -1.94 1.46 -21.56
CA ASP A 53 -3.15 0.95 -20.91
C ASP A 53 -2.81 -0.02 -19.77
N GLY A 54 -1.79 -0.86 -19.98
CA GLY A 54 -1.23 -1.73 -18.96
C GLY A 54 -0.61 -0.96 -17.80
N LEU A 55 0.13 0.10 -18.10
CA LEU A 55 0.79 0.96 -17.13
C LEU A 55 -0.22 1.66 -16.21
N ASP A 56 -1.23 2.32 -16.77
CA ASP A 56 -2.26 3.02 -15.99
C ASP A 56 -3.10 2.04 -15.14
N ARG A 57 -3.50 0.91 -15.74
CA ARG A 57 -4.29 -0.13 -15.04
C ARG A 57 -3.53 -0.72 -13.86
N THR A 58 -2.26 -1.08 -14.03
CA THR A 58 -1.44 -1.67 -12.97
C THR A 58 -1.09 -0.65 -11.89
N ALA A 59 -0.78 0.60 -12.28
CA ALA A 59 -0.58 1.69 -11.33
C ALA A 59 -1.84 1.98 -10.49
N GLY A 60 -3.03 1.95 -11.11
CA GLY A 60 -4.31 2.07 -10.41
C GLY A 60 -4.52 0.98 -9.36
N ALA A 61 -4.18 -0.27 -9.68
CA ALA A 61 -4.23 -1.39 -8.73
C ALA A 61 -3.26 -1.18 -7.56
N ILE A 62 -2.02 -0.77 -7.82
CA ILE A 62 -1.02 -0.45 -6.81
C ILE A 62 -1.53 0.65 -5.87
N ARG A 63 -2.03 1.77 -6.41
CA ARG A 63 -2.59 2.88 -5.63
C ARG A 63 -3.74 2.41 -4.73
N GLY A 64 -4.66 1.64 -5.28
CA GLY A 64 -5.80 1.09 -4.54
C GLY A 64 -5.37 0.17 -3.39
N ARG A 65 -4.42 -0.73 -3.65
CA ARG A 65 -3.89 -1.65 -2.62
C ARG A 65 -3.10 -0.91 -1.54
N ALA A 66 -2.24 0.03 -1.91
CA ALA A 66 -1.49 0.83 -0.94
C ALA A 66 -2.42 1.64 -0.04
N ALA A 67 -3.44 2.29 -0.60
CA ALA A 67 -4.47 2.99 0.17
C ALA A 67 -5.23 2.04 1.11
N ARG A 68 -5.56 0.84 0.65
CA ARG A 68 -6.22 -0.18 1.46
C ARG A 68 -5.34 -0.65 2.63
N VAL A 69 -4.04 -0.87 2.40
CA VAL A 69 -3.07 -1.22 3.45
C VAL A 69 -3.02 -0.13 4.52
N VAL A 70 -2.89 1.13 4.11
CA VAL A 70 -2.87 2.27 5.03
C VAL A 70 -4.15 2.33 5.85
N HIS A 71 -5.31 2.14 5.22
CA HIS A 71 -6.60 2.18 5.90
C HIS A 71 -6.73 1.06 6.96
N VAL A 72 -6.50 -0.21 6.59
CA VAL A 72 -6.58 -1.34 7.53
C VAL A 72 -5.64 -1.13 8.70
N VAL A 73 -4.38 -0.77 8.43
CA VAL A 73 -3.37 -0.62 9.47
C VAL A 73 -3.70 0.54 10.41
N THR A 74 -4.17 1.67 9.87
CA THR A 74 -4.55 2.82 10.71
C THR A 74 -5.72 2.45 11.63
N CYS A 75 -6.77 1.81 11.09
CA CYS A 75 -7.92 1.37 11.88
C CYS A 75 -7.53 0.30 12.91
N GLU A 76 -6.64 -0.62 12.57
CA GLU A 76 -6.13 -1.61 13.54
C GLU A 76 -5.35 -0.94 14.66
N MET A 77 -4.57 0.12 14.39
CA MET A 77 -3.83 0.85 15.43
C MET A 77 -4.74 1.57 16.44
N ASP A 78 -5.98 1.91 16.07
CA ASP A 78 -6.96 2.51 16.98
C ASP A 78 -7.40 1.53 18.10
N ASN A 79 -7.15 0.22 17.93
CA ASN A 79 -7.40 -0.80 18.95
C ASN A 79 -6.31 -0.88 20.03
N TYR A 80 -5.21 -0.13 19.91
CA TYR A 80 -4.07 -0.16 20.83
C TYR A 80 -3.92 1.18 21.57
N GLU A 81 -3.37 1.13 22.79
CA GLU A 81 -3.04 2.35 23.53
C GLU A 81 -1.92 3.14 22.80
N PRO A 82 -2.04 4.47 22.68
CA PRO A 82 -0.99 5.29 22.06
C PRO A 82 0.38 5.10 22.71
N GLY A 83 1.41 4.90 21.89
CA GLY A 83 2.78 4.81 22.36
C GLY A 83 3.76 4.43 21.26
N VAL A 84 4.97 4.04 21.63
CA VAL A 84 6.07 3.76 20.69
C VAL A 84 5.70 2.73 19.62
N TYR A 85 4.79 1.79 19.92
CA TYR A 85 4.27 0.85 18.93
C TYR A 85 3.44 1.54 17.85
N THR A 86 2.34 2.17 18.25
CA THR A 86 1.39 2.79 17.33
C THR A 86 2.06 3.95 16.58
N GLU A 87 2.94 4.71 17.24
CA GLU A 87 3.72 5.78 16.59
C GLU A 87 4.59 5.25 15.45
N LYS A 88 5.36 4.18 15.68
CA LYS A 88 6.21 3.59 14.63
C LYS A 88 5.42 3.06 13.45
N VAL A 89 4.29 2.39 13.71
CA VAL A 89 3.42 1.88 12.65
C VAL A 89 2.82 3.04 11.86
N LEU A 90 2.27 4.04 12.56
CA LEU A 90 1.65 5.20 11.93
C LEU A 90 2.68 6.07 11.17
N GLU A 91 3.92 6.17 11.64
CA GLU A 91 4.99 6.85 10.90
C GLU A 91 5.29 6.15 9.57
N ALA A 92 5.38 4.82 9.55
CA ALA A 92 5.56 4.06 8.32
C ALA A 92 4.38 4.25 7.34
N THR A 93 3.14 4.26 7.84
CA THR A 93 1.96 4.52 6.99
C THR A 93 1.96 5.94 6.41
N LYS A 94 2.41 6.94 7.19
CA LYS A 94 2.54 8.33 6.73
C LYS A 94 3.62 8.47 5.66
N LEU A 95 4.75 7.80 5.82
CA LEU A 95 5.82 7.80 4.82
C LEU A 95 5.33 7.23 3.48
N LEU A 96 4.61 6.10 3.51
CA LEU A 96 4.02 5.51 2.32
C LEU A 96 3.04 6.49 1.66
N THR A 97 2.14 7.10 2.44
CA THR A 97 1.06 7.94 1.92
C THR A 97 1.54 9.31 1.42
N ASN A 98 2.44 9.96 2.15
CA ASN A 98 2.79 11.36 1.91
C ASN A 98 4.05 11.54 1.05
N THR A 99 4.86 10.49 0.90
CA THR A 99 6.14 10.58 0.20
C THR A 99 6.25 9.57 -0.93
N VAL A 100 6.05 8.29 -0.62
CA VAL A 100 6.27 7.21 -1.60
C VAL A 100 5.19 7.19 -2.69
N MET A 101 3.92 7.18 -2.30
CA MET A 101 2.80 7.11 -3.26
C MET A 101 2.69 8.34 -4.18
N PRO A 102 2.93 9.59 -3.70
CA PRO A 102 2.99 10.75 -4.57
C PRO A 102 4.13 10.64 -5.60
N ARG A 103 5.34 10.27 -5.17
CA ARG A 103 6.47 10.08 -6.09
C ARG A 103 6.19 9.01 -7.14
N PHE A 104 5.63 7.87 -6.74
CA PHE A 104 5.22 6.83 -7.68
C PHE A 104 4.17 7.33 -8.67
N THR A 105 3.19 8.10 -8.20
CA THR A 105 2.11 8.64 -9.04
C THR A 105 2.66 9.62 -10.08
N GLU A 106 3.55 10.52 -9.68
CA GLU A 106 4.25 11.46 -10.57
C GLU A 106 5.04 10.71 -11.66
N GLN A 107 5.77 9.66 -11.30
CA GLN A 107 6.54 8.86 -12.26
C GLN A 107 5.65 8.11 -13.26
N VAL A 108 4.50 7.61 -12.82
CA VAL A 108 3.49 6.99 -13.71
C VAL A 108 2.91 8.02 -14.68
N GLU A 109 2.52 9.19 -14.18
CA GLU A 109 1.97 10.27 -15.02
C GLU A 109 2.99 10.71 -16.08
N ALA A 110 4.23 10.97 -15.67
CA ALA A 110 5.31 11.34 -16.59
C ALA A 110 5.58 10.26 -17.66
N ALA A 111 5.57 8.98 -17.27
CA ALA A 111 5.75 7.87 -18.20
C ALA A 111 4.58 7.75 -19.19
N VAL A 112 3.34 7.86 -18.72
CA VAL A 112 2.14 7.84 -19.57
C VAL A 112 2.18 9.00 -20.58
N GLU A 113 2.51 10.21 -20.14
CA GLU A 113 2.63 11.39 -21.00
C GLU A 113 3.71 11.21 -22.07
N ALA A 114 4.89 10.75 -21.68
CA ALA A 114 6.02 10.54 -22.59
C ALA A 114 5.73 9.47 -23.64
N LEU A 115 5.10 8.36 -23.25
CA LEU A 115 4.72 7.27 -24.16
C LEU A 115 3.53 7.65 -25.07
N SER A 116 2.65 8.54 -24.61
CA SER A 116 1.51 9.02 -25.40
C SER A 116 1.87 10.15 -26.38
N ALA A 117 3.06 10.76 -26.24
CA ALA A 117 3.54 11.81 -27.12
C ALA A 117 3.84 11.28 -28.54
N ASN A 118 3.77 12.17 -29.54
CA ASN A 118 4.11 11.85 -30.92
C ASN A 118 5.13 12.86 -31.50
N PRO A 119 6.41 12.48 -31.70
CA PRO A 119 6.98 11.15 -31.43
C PRO A 119 7.11 10.88 -29.91
N THR A 120 7.16 9.59 -29.55
CA THR A 120 7.33 9.16 -28.15
C THR A 120 8.58 9.78 -27.54
N LEU A 121 8.45 10.32 -26.33
CA LEU A 121 9.55 10.92 -25.59
C LEU A 121 10.30 9.84 -24.79
N PRO A 122 11.60 10.06 -24.48
CA PRO A 122 12.34 9.16 -23.61
C PRO A 122 11.79 9.20 -22.17
N VAL A 123 11.73 8.04 -21.53
CA VAL A 123 11.39 7.88 -20.11
C VAL A 123 12.65 7.51 -19.33
N ASP A 124 12.83 8.06 -18.14
CA ASP A 124 13.85 7.57 -17.21
C ASP A 124 13.36 6.29 -16.51
N GLU A 125 13.63 5.15 -17.13
CA GLU A 125 13.24 3.85 -16.60
C GLU A 125 13.85 3.57 -15.21
N ASN A 126 15.04 4.10 -14.92
CA ASN A 126 15.69 3.85 -13.63
C ASN A 126 14.95 4.56 -12.50
N GLU A 127 14.55 5.81 -12.73
CA GLU A 127 13.77 6.56 -11.74
C GLU A 127 12.39 5.94 -11.52
N PHE A 128 11.75 5.48 -12.59
CA PHE A 128 10.46 4.79 -12.50
C PHE A 128 10.57 3.47 -11.70
N ILE A 129 11.60 2.67 -11.96
CA ILE A 129 11.85 1.39 -11.25
C ILE A 129 12.16 1.67 -9.77
N ASP A 130 12.95 2.70 -9.46
CA ASP A 130 13.23 3.11 -8.09
C ASP A 130 11.94 3.50 -7.35
N ALA A 131 11.12 4.38 -7.95
CA ALA A 131 9.86 4.80 -7.36
C ALA A 131 8.88 3.62 -7.15
N SER A 132 8.80 2.70 -8.10
CA SER A 132 7.96 1.50 -8.01
C SER A 132 8.43 0.56 -6.90
N ARG A 133 9.75 0.37 -6.76
CA ARG A 133 10.34 -0.43 -5.69
C ARG A 133 10.04 0.16 -4.31
N LEU A 134 10.09 1.48 -4.17
CA LEU A 134 9.79 2.14 -2.89
C LEU A 134 8.37 1.86 -2.40
N VAL A 135 7.39 1.63 -3.30
CA VAL A 135 6.03 1.23 -2.91
C VAL A 135 6.04 -0.13 -2.20
N TYR A 136 6.72 -1.12 -2.80
CA TYR A 136 6.88 -2.43 -2.18
C TYR A 136 7.62 -2.35 -0.85
N ASP A 137 8.76 -1.65 -0.82
CA ASP A 137 9.56 -1.49 0.41
C ASP A 137 8.76 -0.78 1.51
N GLY A 138 7.96 0.24 1.16
CA GLY A 138 7.08 0.94 2.11
C GLY A 138 5.99 0.04 2.72
N VAL A 139 5.31 -0.78 1.90
CA VAL A 139 4.33 -1.76 2.39
C VAL A 139 5.00 -2.81 3.29
N ARG A 140 6.18 -3.28 2.89
CA ARG A 140 6.97 -4.24 3.65
C ARG A 140 7.42 -3.68 5.01
N ASP A 141 7.79 -2.40 5.07
CA ASP A 141 8.22 -1.76 6.32
C ASP A 141 7.04 -1.54 7.28
N ILE A 142 5.85 -1.23 6.76
CA ILE A 142 4.61 -1.25 7.57
C ILE A 142 4.39 -2.63 8.19
N ARG A 143 4.48 -3.70 7.39
CA ARG A 143 4.34 -5.07 7.91
C ARG A 143 5.35 -5.40 8.99
N LYS A 144 6.63 -5.06 8.79
CA LYS A 144 7.67 -5.25 9.82
C LYS A 144 7.34 -4.48 11.09
N ALA A 145 6.89 -3.23 10.99
CA ALA A 145 6.54 -2.42 12.15
C ALA A 145 5.39 -3.05 12.96
N VAL A 146 4.35 -3.55 12.28
CA VAL A 146 3.23 -4.27 12.91
C VAL A 146 3.71 -5.53 13.64
N LEU A 147 4.66 -6.27 13.06
CA LEU A 147 5.15 -7.54 13.61
C LEU A 147 6.24 -7.40 14.70
N MET A 148 7.09 -6.36 14.66
CA MET A 148 8.24 -6.20 15.55
C MET A 148 7.88 -6.15 17.05
N ILE A 149 6.68 -5.69 17.41
CA ILE A 149 6.28 -5.56 18.82
C ILE A 149 5.42 -6.74 19.31
N ARG A 150 4.77 -7.50 18.42
CA ARG A 150 4.07 -8.73 18.82
C ARG A 150 5.02 -9.74 19.49
N VAL A 151 6.28 -9.81 19.04
CA VAL A 151 7.32 -10.64 19.66
C VAL A 151 7.76 -10.10 21.03
N SER A 152 7.95 -8.78 21.17
CA SER A 152 8.44 -8.18 22.42
C SER A 152 7.42 -8.24 23.58
N VAL A 153 6.11 -8.17 23.29
CA VAL A 153 5.05 -8.27 24.30
C VAL A 153 4.84 -9.72 24.75
N HIS A 154 4.97 -10.70 23.83
CA HIS A 154 4.91 -12.11 24.18
C HIS A 154 6.10 -12.54 25.06
N THR A 155 7.30 -12.05 24.78
CA THR A 155 8.48 -12.37 25.61
C THR A 155 8.39 -11.74 27.01
N ARG A 156 7.70 -10.59 27.17
CA ARG A 156 7.52 -9.99 28.50
C ARG A 156 6.56 -10.77 29.41
N HIS A 157 5.59 -11.51 28.87
CA HIS A 157 4.68 -12.33 29.69
C HIS A 157 5.30 -13.63 30.18
N PHE A 158 6.32 -14.17 29.49
CA PHE A 158 7.00 -15.41 29.91
C PHE A 158 8.07 -15.21 31.00
N VAL A 159 8.42 -13.97 31.36
CA VAL A 159 9.50 -13.68 32.34
C VAL A 159 8.96 -13.38 33.75
N VAL A 160 7.62 -13.37 33.97
CA VAL A 160 7.01 -13.01 35.26
C VAL A 160 6.43 -14.21 36.04
N HIS A 161 6.71 -15.44 35.62
CA HIS A 161 6.34 -16.63 36.41
C HIS A 161 7.59 -17.43 36.79
N TYR A 162 8.27 -16.94 37.83
CA TYR A 162 9.06 -17.76 38.76
C TYR A 162 8.15 -18.25 39.88
#